data_AF-A0A484ICJ3-F1
#
_entry.id   AF-A0A484ICJ3-F1
#
_cell.length_a   1.000
_cell.length_b   1.000
_cell.length_c   1.000
_cell.angle_alpha   90.00
_cell.angle_beta   90.00
_cell.angle_gamma   90.00
#
_symmetry.space_group_name_H-M   'P 1'
#
loop_
_entity.id
_entity.type
_entity.pdbx_description
1 polymer ?
#
loop_
_entity_poly.entity_id
_entity_poly.type
_entity_poly.pdbx_seq_one_letter_code
_entity_poly.pdbx_strand_id
1 'polypeptide(L)' 'MLDKQVLLDFLKSNDGTEYSKEELINRFAVSDADEKLVERLLSEMEVENTFNRKELIASCKGGTVFFRWVKE' A
#
# COMPACT_ATOMS: atom_id res chain seq x y z
N MET A 1 -15.63 -2.00 5.86
CA MET A 1 -14.64 -2.93 6.43
C MET A 1 -13.37 -2.68 5.65
N LEU A 2 -12.22 -2.50 6.30
CA LEU A 2 -10.98 -2.26 5.58
C LEU A 2 -10.62 -3.52 4.79
N ASP A 3 -10.38 -3.36 3.49
CA ASP A 3 -9.92 -4.43 2.62
C ASP A 3 -8.88 -3.90 1.63
N LYS A 4 -8.29 -4.82 0.86
CA LYS A 4 -7.24 -4.51 -0.12
C LYS A 4 -7.70 -3.50 -1.17
N GLN A 5 -8.96 -3.53 -1.57
CA GLN A 5 -9.48 -2.67 -2.63
C GLN A 5 -9.50 -1.21 -2.17
N VAL A 6 -9.83 -0.94 -0.90
CA VAL A 6 -9.78 0.41 -0.33
C VAL A 6 -8.37 1.01 -0.41
N LEU A 7 -7.33 0.22 -0.10
CA LEU A 7 -5.94 0.67 -0.19
C LEU A 7 -5.52 0.95 -1.64
N LEU A 8 -5.92 0.07 -2.57
CA LEU A 8 -5.66 0.24 -3.99
C LEU A 8 -6.37 1.47 -4.57
N ASP A 9 -7.65 1.66 -4.24
CA ASP A 9 -8.44 2.80 -4.69
C ASP A 9 -7.88 4.12 -4.15
N PHE A 10 -7.39 4.11 -2.91
CA PHE A 10 -6.69 5.24 -2.33
C PHE A 10 -5.42 5.59 -3.11
N LEU A 11 -4.54 4.60 -3.35
CA LEU A 11 -3.30 4.82 -4.10
C LEU A 11 -3.58 5.27 -5.54
N LYS A 12 -4.59 4.67 -6.19
CA LYS A 12 -5.03 5.04 -7.53
C LYS A 12 -5.63 6.45 -7.60
N SER A 13 -6.35 6.88 -6.57
CA SER A 13 -6.88 8.24 -6.47
C SER A 13 -5.79 9.28 -6.24
N ASN A 14 -4.63 8.86 -5.74
CA ASN A 14 -3.45 9.69 -5.50
C ASN A 14 -2.30 9.30 -6.45
N ASP A 15 -2.62 9.11 -7.73
CA ASP A 15 -1.68 8.73 -8.79
C ASP A 15 -0.40 9.56 -8.78
N GLY A 16 0.75 8.89 -8.95
CA GLY A 16 2.08 9.50 -8.91
C GLY A 16 2.60 9.86 -7.51
N THR A 17 1.75 9.86 -6.48
CA THR A 17 2.16 10.10 -5.10
C THR A 17 2.67 8.82 -4.46
N GLU A 18 3.79 8.94 -3.76
CA GLU A 18 4.41 7.83 -3.04
C GLU A 18 4.04 7.91 -1.55
N TYR A 19 3.66 6.77 -0.97
CA TYR A 19 3.34 6.64 0.44
C TYR A 19 4.17 5.52 1.07
N SER A 20 4.77 5.78 2.22
CA SER A 20 5.41 4.72 3.00
C SER A 20 4.37 3.76 3.58
N LYS A 21 4.82 2.53 3.86
CA LYS A 21 4.02 1.52 4.58
C LYS A 21 3.48 2.07 5.90
N GLU A 22 4.30 2.82 6.63
CA GLU A 22 3.96 3.44 7.91
C GLU A 22 2.90 4.54 7.75
N GLU A 23 2.98 5.38 6.72
CA GLU A 23 1.94 6.39 6.44
C GLU A 23 0.58 5.76 6.12
N LEU A 24 0.58 4.66 5.38
CA LEU A 24 -0.64 3.93 5.07
C LEU A 24 -1.21 3.26 6.33
N ILE A 25 -0.37 2.64 7.15
CA ILE A 25 -0.79 2.09 8.46
C ILE A 25 -1.40 3.19 9.32
N ASN A 26 -0.69 4.31 9.55
CA ASN A 26 -1.16 5.42 10.38
C ASN A 26 -2.45 6.07 9.87
N ARG A 27 -2.71 5.98 8.56
CA ARG A 27 -3.92 6.54 7.93
C ARG A 27 -5.13 5.64 8.08
N PHE A 28 -4.95 4.32 7.95
CA PHE A 28 -6.05 3.37 7.86
C PHE A 28 -6.29 2.56 9.14
N ALA A 29 -5.32 2.53 10.05
CA ALA A 29 -5.46 1.88 11.34
C ALA A 29 -5.97 2.86 12.40
N VAL A 30 -7.08 2.50 13.05
CA VAL A 30 -7.60 3.22 14.25
C VAL A 30 -7.41 2.42 15.53
N SER A 31 -6.89 1.20 15.41
CA SER A 31 -6.60 0.27 16.49
C SER A 31 -5.43 -0.66 16.13
N ASP A 32 -4.83 -1.30 17.13
CA ASP A 32 -3.75 -2.30 16.92
C ASP A 32 -4.21 -3.49 16.04
N ALA A 33 -5.50 -3.83 16.08
CA ALA A 33 -6.06 -4.87 15.23
C ALA A 33 -6.09 -4.44 13.76
N ASP A 34 -6.43 -3.17 13.51
CA ASP A 34 -6.41 -2.59 12.17
C ASP A 34 -4.98 -2.44 11.67
N GLU A 35 -4.02 -2.07 12.54
CA GLU A 35 -2.59 -1.99 12.16
C GLU A 35 -2.10 -3.32 11.59
N LYS A 36 -2.34 -4.43 12.29
CA LYS A 36 -1.97 -5.77 11.81
C LYS A 36 -2.70 -6.15 10.52
N LEU A 37 -3.95 -5.73 10.37
CA LEU A 37 -4.72 -5.97 9.15
C LEU A 37 -4.15 -5.18 7.97
N VAL A 38 -3.94 -3.87 8.12
CA VAL A 38 -3.35 -2.99 7.09
C VAL A 38 -1.97 -3.52 6.71
N GLU A 39 -1.14 -3.87 7.70
CA GLU A 39 0.19 -4.40 7.48
C GLU A 39 0.14 -5.64 6.58
N ARG A 40 -0.71 -6.61 6.92
CA ARG A 40 -0.88 -7.84 6.15
C ARG A 40 -1.34 -7.56 4.73
N LEU A 41 -2.32 -6.66 4.55
CA LEU A 41 -2.84 -6.28 3.24
C LEU A 41 -1.76 -5.61 2.36
N LEU A 42 -0.95 -4.74 2.93
CA LEU A 42 0.16 -4.08 2.22
C LEU A 42 1.23 -5.09 1.79
N SER A 43 1.56 -6.07 2.64
CA SER A 43 2.48 -7.15 2.28
C SER A 43 1.91 -8.08 1.19
N GLU A 44 0.62 -8.41 1.25
CA GLU A 44 -0.05 -9.15 0.16
C GLU A 44 0.03 -8.36 -1.16
N MET A 45 -0.22 -7.04 -1.12
CA MET A 45 -0.08 -6.17 -2.29
C MET A 45 1.35 -6.14 -2.83
N GLU A 46 2.36 -6.01 -1.97
CA GLU A 46 3.76 -6.01 -2.40
C GLU A 46 4.11 -7.29 -3.19
N VAL A 47 3.73 -8.46 -2.66
CA VAL A 47 3.98 -9.75 -3.31
C VAL A 47 3.21 -9.87 -4.63
N GLU A 48 1.91 -9.54 -4.65
CA GLU A 48 1.10 -9.66 -5.86
C GLU A 48 1.57 -8.74 -7.00
N ASN A 49 1.98 -7.51 -6.67
CA ASN A 49 2.39 -6.53 -7.67
C ASN A 49 3.82 -6.78 -8.19
N THR A 50 4.66 -7.49 -7.44
CA THR A 50 5.97 -7.95 -7.93
C THR A 50 5.86 -8.80 -9.19
N PHE A 51 4.75 -9.53 -9.39
CA PHE A 51 4.60 -10.46 -10.52
C PHE A 51 3.61 -10.01 -11.61
N ASN A 52 2.55 -9.27 -11.28
CA ASN A 52 1.38 -9.16 -12.18
C ASN A 52 0.89 -7.76 -12.55
N ARG A 53 1.33 -6.69 -11.88
CA ARG A 53 0.71 -5.36 -12.05
C ARG A 53 1.77 -4.29 -12.23
N LYS A 54 1.82 -3.72 -13.44
CA LYS A 54 2.74 -2.64 -13.80
C LYS A 54 2.39 -1.30 -13.14
N GLU A 55 1.12 -1.12 -12.77
CA GLU A 55 0.59 0.15 -12.28
C GLU A 55 0.87 0.40 -10.79
N LEU A 56 1.19 -0.62 -9.99
CA LEU A 56 1.59 -0.40 -8.59
C LEU A 56 3.06 -0.74 -8.41
N ILE A 57 3.85 0.29 -8.11
CA ILE A 57 5.26 0.14 -7.80
C ILE A 57 5.40 0.06 -6.28
N ALA A 58 5.96 -1.07 -5.82
CA ALA A 58 6.52 -1.19 -4.49
C ALA A 58 8.05 -0.99 -4.58
N SER A 59 8.61 -0.14 -3.71
CA SER A 59 10.06 0.09 -3.66
C SER A 59 10.56 0.18 -2.22
N CYS A 60 11.79 -0.28 -1.97
CA CYS A 60 12.42 -0.19 -0.66
C CYS A 60 13.48 0.91 -0.66
N LYS A 61 13.38 1.87 0.27
CA LYS A 61 14.34 2.98 0.44
C LYS A 61 14.70 3.10 1.91
N GLY A 62 15.98 2.95 2.26
CA GLY A 62 16.45 3.08 3.64
C GLY A 62 15.85 2.09 4.63
N GLY A 63 15.35 0.93 4.17
CA GLY A 63 14.67 -0.07 5.00
C GLY A 63 13.15 0.10 5.10
N THR A 64 12.59 1.15 4.50
CA THR A 64 11.14 1.40 4.48
C THR A 64 10.57 1.06 3.10
N VAL A 65 9.43 0.36 3.08
CA VAL A 65 8.69 0.04 1.86
C VAL A 65 7.77 1.19 1.50
N PHE A 66 7.74 1.55 0.23
CA PHE A 66 6.93 2.61 -0.35
C PHE A 66 6.04 2.06 -1.46
N PHE A 67 4.82 2.57 -1.54
CA PHE A 67 3.82 2.23 -2.54
C PHE A 67 3.49 3.47 -3.37
N ARG A 68 3.51 3.32 -4.69
CA ARG A 68 3.10 4.36 -5.64
C ARG A 68 2.28 3.76 -6.75
N TRP A 69 1.11 4.33 -6.99
CA TRP A 69 0.35 4.06 -8.22
C TRP A 69 0.94 4.88 -9.37
N VAL A 70 1.13 4.25 -10.52
CA VAL A 70 1.53 4.87 -11.77
C VAL A 70 0.51 4.48 -12.84
N LYS A 71 -0.17 5.47 -13.41
CA LYS A 71 -0.85 5.27 -14.69
C LYS A 71 0.19 4.97 -15.78
N GLU A 72 -0.06 3.93 -16.57
CA GLU A 72 0.63 3.70 -17.85
C GLU A 72 0.49 4.91 -18.79
#